data_AF-A0A1T4SN93-F1
#
_entry.id   AF-A0A1T4SN93-F1
#
_cell.length_a   1.000
_cell.length_b   1.000
_cell.length_c   1.000
_cell.angle_alpha   90.00
_cell.angle_beta   90.00
_cell.angle_gamma   90.00
#
_symmetry.space_group_name_H-M   'P 1'
#
loop_
_entity.id
_entity.type
_entity.pdbx_description
1 polymer ?
#
loop_
_entity_poly.entity_id
_entity_poly.type
_entity_poly.pdbx_seq_one_letter_code
_entity_poly.pdbx_strand_id
1 'polypeptide(L)'
;MKPNVDIVNLVAIQELADVSLPALSDYLAIGKATDLLGKRISVNDLAQLISSVLGSGTLIPSRRYKVTGSTPGSVPPGASIIVNGDGQGEIDDPFLDGKFYEVHRNGLLIPKGVLWDNTVVGGGIVLLQPGDIFSADEEVIISFDPQFSAYIPTPDAIARFTNGEQIITSSSTITGGMFRKLIVLQGASAILTVGLPSAAAYPQNVILAITSNGGVHRQATLTCAGSDTIAFNNTTWPSFYLGQNDQILLIPNAAGNGWRIVHYSGSDRFNRIGTVDFGYLKGPNQFIATTDTPVLRTEYPGVWAWVQRLAAAQPAAVVDNATWLLNKGLWGTGDGSTTFNFPNLSGRFPRYLDPSGSVDVDRSAAGQSNLTGSLQDDLFKSHSHMYNRTPGTPGSHGWAISGNNDFDNVYEATSSTGGNETRGKNVGALPLINY
;
A
#
# COMPACT_ATOMS: atom_id res chain seq x y z
N MET A 1 15.78 -20.88 -34.02
CA MET A 1 15.29 -20.41 -32.71
C MET A 1 15.31 -18.89 -32.79
N LYS A 2 14.18 -18.17 -32.83
CA LYS A 2 13.36 -17.71 -31.68
C LYS A 2 14.23 -17.17 -30.52
N PRO A 3 13.76 -16.18 -29.73
CA PRO A 3 12.73 -15.16 -29.97
C PRO A 3 13.07 -13.79 -29.31
N ASN A 4 12.18 -12.81 -29.47
CA ASN A 4 12.04 -11.61 -28.64
C ASN A 4 13.10 -10.50 -28.77
N VAL A 5 12.84 -9.55 -29.67
CA VAL A 5 12.88 -8.14 -29.25
C VAL A 5 11.52 -7.53 -29.56
N ASP A 6 10.99 -6.95 -28.50
CA ASP A 6 9.69 -6.34 -28.33
C ASP A 6 9.41 -5.18 -29.29
N ILE A 7 8.13 -5.08 -29.61
CA ILE A 7 7.28 -3.88 -29.54
C ILE A 7 7.94 -2.59 -30.02
N VAL A 8 7.42 -2.13 -31.16
CA VAL A 8 7.69 -0.86 -31.84
C VAL A 8 7.81 0.30 -30.86
N ASN A 9 9.05 0.68 -30.56
CA ASN A 9 9.39 2.01 -30.10
C ASN A 9 9.22 2.96 -31.28
N LEU A 10 8.32 3.94 -31.15
CA LEU A 10 8.30 5.14 -31.99
C LEU A 10 9.49 6.03 -31.65
N VAL A 11 10.73 5.53 -31.77
CA VAL A 11 11.95 6.35 -31.71
C VAL A 11 12.99 5.74 -32.63
N ALA A 12 13.03 6.25 -33.84
CA ALA A 12 14.23 6.64 -34.57
C ALA A 12 13.76 6.96 -35.99
N ILE A 13 13.51 8.25 -36.26
CA ILE A 13 13.83 8.77 -37.59
C ILE A 13 15.34 8.60 -37.67
N GLN A 14 15.78 7.43 -38.13
CA GLN A 14 17.15 7.24 -38.54
C GLN A 14 17.33 8.25 -39.66
N GLU A 15 18.21 9.24 -39.45
CA GLU A 15 18.60 10.19 -40.48
C GLU A 15 18.96 9.38 -41.73
N LEU A 16 18.05 9.37 -42.69
CA LEU A 16 18.37 8.95 -44.05
C LEU A 16 19.42 9.96 -44.53
N ALA A 17 20.51 9.47 -45.10
CA ALA A 17 21.57 10.32 -45.63
C ALA A 17 20.99 11.47 -46.45
N ASP A 18 21.56 12.68 -46.31
CA ASP A 18 21.12 13.88 -47.00
C ASP A 18 20.99 13.65 -48.51
N VAL A 19 19.77 13.35 -48.94
CA VAL A 19 19.40 13.43 -50.36
C VAL A 19 18.83 14.81 -50.53
N SER A 20 19.53 15.68 -51.26
CA SER A 20 19.01 17.00 -51.60
C SER A 20 17.76 16.84 -52.47
N LEU A 21 16.58 16.83 -51.85
CA LEU A 21 15.34 16.87 -52.57
C LEU A 21 15.07 18.33 -52.96
N PRO A 22 14.71 18.60 -54.23
CA PRO A 22 14.34 19.95 -54.63
C PRO A 22 13.20 20.44 -53.73
N ALA A 23 13.32 21.67 -53.26
CA ALA A 23 12.44 22.32 -52.30
C ALA A 23 11.02 22.51 -52.88
N LEU A 24 10.27 21.41 -52.99
CA LEU A 24 8.87 21.33 -53.34
C LEU A 24 8.44 19.90 -52.99
N SER A 25 8.05 19.67 -51.72
CA SER A 25 6.72 19.13 -51.39
C SER A 25 6.61 18.40 -50.03
N ASP A 26 5.63 18.84 -49.23
CA ASP A 26 5.25 18.37 -47.89
C ASP A 26 4.61 16.97 -47.89
N TYR A 27 5.41 15.94 -48.14
CA TYR A 27 4.93 14.56 -48.12
C TYR A 27 5.81 13.67 -47.23
N LEU A 28 5.14 12.83 -46.43
CA LEU A 28 5.77 11.71 -45.74
C LEU A 28 5.53 10.44 -46.56
N ALA A 29 6.59 9.69 -46.85
CA ALA A 29 6.50 8.38 -47.47
C ALA A 29 6.62 7.29 -46.39
N ILE A 30 5.56 6.51 -46.21
CA ILE A 30 5.60 5.33 -45.33
C ILE A 30 5.59 4.08 -46.20
N GLY A 31 6.64 3.29 -46.08
CA GLY A 31 6.81 2.03 -46.81
C GLY A 31 6.88 0.85 -45.86
N LYS A 32 6.26 -0.27 -46.24
CA LYS A 32 6.49 -1.55 -45.57
C LYS A 32 7.70 -2.22 -46.24
N ALA A 33 8.78 -2.40 -45.50
CA ALA A 33 10.09 -2.82 -46.02
C ALA A 33 10.03 -4.15 -46.83
N THR A 34 9.11 -5.05 -46.50
CA THR A 34 8.96 -6.34 -47.17
C THR A 34 8.19 -6.29 -48.50
N ASP A 35 7.36 -5.26 -48.70
CA ASP A 35 6.35 -5.28 -49.77
C ASP A 35 6.71 -4.30 -50.90
N LEU A 36 7.75 -3.47 -50.72
CA LEU A 36 8.17 -2.38 -51.63
C LEU A 36 7.04 -1.40 -52.04
N LEU A 37 5.90 -1.46 -51.35
CA LEU A 37 4.78 -0.56 -51.51
C LEU A 37 4.96 0.60 -50.53
N GLY A 38 5.25 1.78 -51.06
CA GLY A 38 5.22 3.04 -50.34
C GLY A 38 3.92 3.78 -50.61
N LYS A 39 3.24 4.24 -49.55
CA LYS A 39 2.17 5.23 -49.71
C LYS A 39 2.76 6.61 -49.45
N ARG A 40 2.58 7.50 -50.42
CA ARG A 40 2.82 8.92 -50.28
C ARG A 40 1.54 9.54 -49.72
N ILE A 41 1.64 10.19 -48.58
CA ILE A 41 0.53 10.91 -47.96
C ILE A 41 0.96 12.36 -47.73
N SER A 42 0.08 13.31 -48.01
CA SER A 42 0.38 14.72 -47.70
C SER A 42 0.43 14.90 -46.19
N VAL A 43 1.21 15.88 -45.70
CA VAL A 43 1.24 16.20 -44.27
C VAL A 43 -0.17 16.52 -43.74
N ASN A 44 -1.02 17.14 -44.56
CA ASN A 44 -2.42 17.44 -44.24
C ASN A 44 -3.29 16.18 -44.09
N ASP A 45 -3.19 15.23 -45.02
CA ASP A 45 -3.92 13.96 -44.95
C ASP A 45 -3.41 13.08 -43.78
N LEU A 46 -2.11 13.12 -43.51
CA LEU A 46 -1.51 12.45 -42.36
C LEU A 46 -2.01 13.04 -41.04
N ALA A 47 -2.12 14.36 -40.94
CA ALA A 47 -2.67 15.03 -39.78
C ALA A 47 -4.16 14.68 -39.57
N GLN A 48 -4.95 14.58 -40.63
CA GLN A 48 -6.33 14.09 -40.56
C GLN A 48 -6.40 12.61 -40.10
N LEU A 49 -5.50 11.77 -40.59
CA LEU A 49 -5.40 10.37 -40.16
C LEU A 49 -5.01 10.26 -38.68
N ILE A 50 -4.02 11.03 -38.23
CA ILE A 50 -3.57 11.06 -36.83
C ILE A 50 -4.67 11.62 -35.92
N SER A 51 -5.34 12.70 -36.32
CA SER A 51 -6.47 13.27 -35.57
C SER A 51 -7.62 12.27 -35.43
N SER A 52 -7.99 11.58 -36.53
CA SER A 52 -9.11 10.62 -36.53
C SER A 52 -8.81 9.29 -35.82
N VAL A 53 -7.54 8.86 -35.76
CA VAL A 53 -7.14 7.57 -35.16
C VAL A 53 -6.59 7.72 -33.74
N LEU A 54 -5.84 8.78 -33.45
CA LEU A 54 -5.12 8.98 -32.19
C LEU A 54 -5.69 10.11 -31.32
N GLY A 55 -6.62 10.93 -31.84
CA GLY A 55 -7.29 11.98 -31.06
C GLY A 55 -6.40 13.15 -30.62
N SER A 56 -5.15 13.24 -31.13
CA SER A 56 -4.15 14.23 -30.70
C SER A 56 -4.03 15.47 -31.60
N GLY A 57 -4.87 15.58 -32.64
CA GLY A 57 -4.90 16.72 -33.56
C GLY A 57 -6.19 17.53 -33.40
N THR A 58 -6.06 18.84 -33.22
CA THR A 58 -7.20 19.78 -33.24
C THR A 58 -7.23 20.46 -34.60
N LEU A 59 -8.31 20.26 -35.36
CA LEU A 59 -8.58 21.03 -36.57
C LEU A 59 -9.10 22.40 -36.16
N ILE A 60 -8.31 23.45 -36.41
CA ILE A 60 -8.71 24.83 -36.15
C ILE A 60 -9.52 25.32 -37.36
N PRO A 61 -10.76 25.80 -37.18
CA PRO A 61 -11.55 26.31 -38.29
C PRO A 61 -10.89 27.56 -38.89
N SER A 62 -10.95 27.69 -40.22
CA SER A 62 -10.47 28.87 -40.93
C SER A 62 -11.12 30.16 -40.39
N ARG A 63 -10.34 31.24 -40.26
CA ARG A 63 -10.88 32.58 -39.95
C ARG A 63 -11.10 33.37 -41.22
N ARG A 64 -12.20 34.11 -41.29
CA ARG A 64 -12.54 34.97 -42.44
C ARG A 64 -12.67 36.41 -41.96
N TYR A 65 -12.10 37.32 -42.73
CA TYR A 65 -12.14 38.76 -42.53
C TYR A 65 -12.75 39.35 -43.78
N LYS A 66 -13.84 40.10 -43.63
CA LYS A 66 -14.45 40.83 -44.73
C LYS A 66 -14.29 42.31 -44.44
N VAL A 67 -13.52 42.99 -45.28
CA VAL A 67 -13.33 44.43 -45.21
C VAL A 67 -14.59 45.06 -45.77
N THR A 68 -15.32 45.87 -45.02
CA THR A 68 -16.52 46.57 -45.54
C THR A 68 -16.40 48.05 -45.25
N GLY A 69 -16.84 48.88 -46.20
CA GLY A 69 -16.86 50.33 -45.99
C GLY A 69 -17.74 50.74 -44.81
N SER A 70 -17.23 51.67 -43.99
CA SER A 70 -17.91 52.46 -42.93
C SER A 70 -18.76 51.76 -41.86
N THR A 71 -18.92 50.44 -41.88
CA THR A 71 -19.52 49.63 -40.79
C THR A 71 -18.85 48.27 -40.71
N PRO A 72 -18.65 47.68 -39.51
CA PRO A 72 -17.91 46.42 -39.38
C PRO A 72 -18.70 45.25 -39.99
N GLY A 73 -18.28 44.80 -41.16
CA GLY A 73 -18.42 43.42 -41.59
C GLY A 73 -17.70 42.54 -40.58
N SER A 74 -18.23 41.34 -40.35
CA SER A 74 -17.90 40.49 -39.21
C SER A 74 -16.41 40.10 -39.14
N VAL A 75 -15.57 40.99 -38.60
CA VAL A 75 -14.24 40.63 -38.13
C VAL A 75 -14.45 39.69 -36.93
N PRO A 76 -13.70 38.58 -36.82
CA PRO A 76 -13.79 37.72 -35.66
C PRO A 76 -13.67 38.51 -34.35
N PRO A 77 -14.38 38.14 -33.26
CA PRO A 77 -14.32 38.88 -32.00
C PRO A 77 -12.88 39.08 -31.52
N GLY A 78 -12.51 40.33 -31.23
CA GLY A 78 -11.18 40.71 -30.77
C GLY A 78 -10.16 41.01 -31.87
N ALA A 79 -10.54 40.89 -33.14
CA ALA A 79 -9.70 41.26 -34.27
C ALA A 79 -10.05 42.65 -34.83
N SER A 80 -9.08 43.33 -35.41
CA SER A 80 -9.25 44.63 -36.08
C SER A 80 -8.47 44.68 -37.39
N ILE A 81 -8.97 45.48 -38.34
CA ILE A 81 -8.29 45.76 -39.60
C ILE A 81 -7.92 47.25 -39.58
N ILE A 82 -6.63 47.55 -39.67
CA ILE A 82 -6.08 48.91 -39.57
C ILE A 82 -5.12 49.19 -40.72
N VAL A 83 -4.73 50.46 -40.85
CA VAL A 83 -3.57 50.86 -41.65
C VAL A 83 -2.49 51.25 -40.65
N ASN A 84 -1.33 50.62 -40.73
CA ASN A 84 -0.24 50.84 -39.79
C ASN A 84 0.46 52.19 -40.02
N GLY A 85 1.40 52.55 -39.14
CA GLY A 85 2.14 53.82 -39.21
C GLY A 85 2.95 54.01 -40.50
N ASP A 86 3.22 52.92 -41.23
CA ASP A 86 3.96 52.90 -42.49
C ASP A 86 3.03 52.89 -43.73
N GLY A 87 1.71 53.02 -43.53
CA GLY A 87 0.73 53.07 -44.61
C GLY A 87 0.39 51.72 -45.24
N GLN A 88 0.68 50.61 -44.55
CA GLN A 88 0.37 49.25 -44.99
C GLN A 88 -0.89 48.73 -44.28
N GLY A 89 -1.65 47.86 -44.95
CA GLY A 89 -2.78 47.17 -44.35
C GLY A 89 -2.32 46.16 -43.30
N GLU A 90 -2.98 46.17 -42.14
CA GLU A 90 -2.69 45.28 -41.03
C GLU A 90 -3.98 44.68 -40.47
N ILE A 91 -3.96 43.39 -40.16
CA ILE A 91 -4.98 42.69 -39.39
C ILE A 91 -4.35 42.34 -38.05
N ASP A 92 -4.81 42.99 -36.98
CA ASP A 92 -4.44 42.66 -35.60
C ASP A 92 -5.47 41.67 -35.06
N ASP A 93 -5.01 40.46 -34.73
CA ASP A 93 -5.87 39.41 -34.20
C ASP A 93 -5.08 38.54 -33.22
N PRO A 94 -5.33 38.70 -31.91
CA PRO A 94 -4.68 37.91 -30.86
C PRO A 94 -4.83 36.40 -30.99
N PHE A 95 -5.85 35.93 -31.73
CA PHE A 95 -6.00 34.51 -31.99
C PHE A 95 -4.93 33.96 -32.92
N LEU A 96 -4.27 34.78 -33.73
CA LEU A 96 -3.25 34.33 -34.67
C LEU A 96 -1.87 34.15 -34.03
N ASP A 97 -1.69 34.61 -32.78
CA ASP A 97 -0.41 34.52 -32.08
C ASP A 97 0.06 33.06 -31.93
N GLY A 98 1.33 32.82 -32.26
CA GLY A 98 1.95 31.49 -32.21
C GLY A 98 1.38 30.44 -33.17
N LYS A 99 0.53 30.82 -34.14
CA LYS A 99 -0.08 29.87 -35.09
C LYS A 99 0.63 29.83 -36.44
N PHE A 100 0.55 28.67 -37.09
CA PHE A 100 0.95 28.47 -38.48
C PHE A 100 -0.29 28.55 -39.36
N TYR A 101 -0.27 29.44 -40.34
CA TYR A 101 -1.40 29.70 -41.23
C TYR A 101 -0.96 30.29 -42.56
N GLU A 102 -1.80 30.07 -43.55
CA GLU A 102 -1.75 30.65 -44.88
C GLU A 102 -2.82 31.72 -45.05
N VAL A 103 -2.52 32.72 -45.89
CA VAL A 103 -3.42 33.85 -46.14
C VAL A 103 -3.90 33.81 -47.58
N HIS A 104 -5.21 33.79 -47.76
CA HIS A 104 -5.87 33.90 -49.05
C HIS A 104 -6.53 35.26 -49.15
N ARG A 105 -6.20 36.01 -50.20
CA ARG A 105 -6.76 37.32 -50.51
C ARG A 105 -7.65 37.18 -51.75
N ASN A 106 -8.95 37.47 -51.63
CA ASN A 106 -9.95 37.27 -52.70
C ASN A 106 -9.95 35.84 -53.29
N GLY A 107 -9.73 34.85 -52.42
CA GLY A 107 -9.66 33.43 -52.80
C GLY A 107 -8.31 32.97 -53.37
N LEU A 108 -7.33 33.86 -53.57
CA LEU A 108 -5.99 33.50 -54.03
C LEU A 108 -5.01 33.43 -52.85
N LEU A 109 -4.26 32.34 -52.75
CA LEU A 109 -3.16 32.21 -51.78
C LEU A 109 -2.08 33.26 -52.08
N ILE A 110 -1.72 34.08 -51.09
CA ILE A 110 -0.65 35.06 -51.21
C ILE A 110 0.62 34.58 -50.46
N PRO A 111 1.82 34.68 -51.08
CA PRO A 111 3.05 34.17 -50.49
C PRO A 111 3.53 35.00 -49.28
N LYS A 112 3.80 34.31 -48.18
CA LYS A 112 4.41 34.87 -46.96
C LYS A 112 5.85 35.33 -47.23
N GLY A 113 6.28 36.43 -46.61
CA GLY A 113 7.60 37.04 -46.77
C GLY A 113 7.78 37.84 -48.07
N VAL A 114 6.77 37.83 -48.95
CA VAL A 114 6.75 38.61 -50.20
C VAL A 114 5.60 39.61 -50.19
N LEU A 115 4.37 39.14 -49.95
CA LEU A 115 3.18 39.99 -49.93
C LEU A 115 2.68 40.28 -48.52
N TRP A 116 2.92 39.39 -47.57
CA TRP A 116 2.50 39.55 -46.19
C TRP A 116 3.49 38.91 -45.20
N ASP A 117 3.45 39.33 -43.94
CA ASP A 117 4.15 38.67 -42.83
C ASP A 117 3.31 38.68 -41.54
N ASN A 118 3.72 37.91 -40.54
CA ASN A 118 3.05 37.81 -39.23
C ASN A 118 3.80 38.55 -38.11
N THR A 119 4.40 39.70 -38.41
CA THR A 119 5.21 40.48 -37.46
C THR A 119 4.39 41.35 -36.51
N VAL A 120 3.05 41.31 -36.60
CA VAL A 120 2.14 42.04 -35.71
C VAL A 120 2.31 41.51 -34.27
N VAL A 121 2.68 42.41 -33.36
CA VAL A 121 2.94 42.05 -31.95
C VAL A 121 1.64 41.57 -31.31
N GLY A 122 1.65 40.33 -30.82
CA GLY A 122 0.46 39.71 -30.24
C GLY A 122 -0.42 38.98 -31.25
N GLY A 123 0.01 38.82 -32.52
CA GLY A 123 -0.67 38.01 -33.52
C GLY A 123 -1.39 38.84 -34.59
N GLY A 124 -1.19 38.49 -35.86
CA GLY A 124 -1.78 39.27 -36.95
C GLY A 124 -1.15 39.04 -38.31
N ILE A 125 -1.55 39.85 -39.28
CA ILE A 125 -1.00 39.90 -40.64
C ILE A 125 -0.67 41.35 -40.95
N VAL A 126 0.50 41.61 -41.51
CA VAL A 126 0.85 42.89 -42.11
C VAL A 126 1.19 42.69 -43.59
N LEU A 127 0.69 43.57 -44.46
CA LEU A 127 1.06 43.60 -45.86
C LEU A 127 2.44 44.25 -46.03
N LEU A 128 3.30 43.65 -46.85
CA LEU A 128 4.71 44.08 -46.94
C LEU A 128 4.95 45.17 -47.99
N GLN A 129 4.01 45.40 -48.91
CA GLN A 129 4.18 46.40 -49.97
C GLN A 129 3.74 47.79 -49.49
N PRO A 130 4.58 48.83 -49.61
CA PRO A 130 4.21 50.19 -49.21
C PRO A 130 2.96 50.67 -49.95
N GLY A 131 1.96 51.12 -49.21
CA GLY A 131 0.67 51.59 -49.75
C GLY A 131 -0.31 50.48 -50.16
N ASP A 132 0.05 49.20 -49.99
CA ASP A 132 -0.91 48.10 -50.11
C ASP A 132 -1.77 48.04 -48.86
N ILE A 133 -3.06 48.31 -49.03
CA ILE A 133 -4.06 48.29 -47.98
C ILE A 133 -5.18 47.33 -48.35
N PHE A 134 -5.84 46.79 -47.33
CA PHE A 134 -7.06 46.02 -47.51
C PHE A 134 -8.17 46.92 -48.05
N SER A 135 -8.64 46.62 -49.27
CA SER A 135 -9.64 47.45 -49.96
C SER A 135 -11.05 47.16 -49.46
N ALA A 136 -11.97 48.12 -49.62
CA ALA A 136 -13.38 47.88 -49.29
C ALA A 136 -13.95 46.69 -50.08
N ASP A 137 -14.74 45.86 -49.39
CA ASP A 137 -15.37 44.62 -49.86
C ASP A 137 -14.44 43.44 -50.16
N GLU A 138 -13.16 43.56 -49.79
CA GLU A 138 -12.18 42.51 -49.93
C GLU A 138 -12.37 41.38 -48.89
N GLU A 139 -12.23 40.12 -49.33
CA GLU A 139 -12.27 38.94 -48.44
C GLU A 139 -10.86 38.39 -48.22
N VAL A 140 -10.46 38.33 -46.95
CA VAL A 140 -9.23 37.67 -46.50
C VAL A 140 -9.61 36.42 -45.72
N ILE A 141 -9.12 35.26 -46.15
CA ILE A 141 -9.34 33.98 -45.49
C ILE A 141 -8.01 33.48 -44.95
N ILE A 142 -7.98 33.18 -43.66
CA ILE A 142 -6.85 32.54 -43.00
C ILE A 142 -7.16 31.06 -42.84
N SER A 143 -6.35 30.25 -43.50
CA SER A 143 -6.39 28.80 -43.41
C SER A 143 -5.30 28.35 -42.45
N PHE A 144 -5.66 27.65 -41.37
CA PHE A 144 -4.69 27.16 -40.41
C PHE A 144 -4.10 25.85 -40.88
N ASP A 145 -2.78 25.74 -40.74
CA ASP A 145 -2.12 24.45 -40.84
C ASP A 145 -2.55 23.57 -39.66
N PRO A 146 -2.66 22.25 -39.84
CA PRO A 146 -2.97 21.35 -38.74
C PRO A 146 -1.87 21.47 -37.68
N GLN A 147 -2.25 21.98 -36.51
CA GLN A 147 -1.33 22.06 -35.38
C GLN A 147 -1.31 20.72 -34.67
N PHE A 148 -0.14 20.08 -34.66
CA PHE A 148 0.13 19.01 -33.73
C PHE A 148 0.24 19.63 -32.35
N SER A 149 -0.69 19.28 -31.48
CA SER A 149 -0.56 19.61 -30.08
C SER A 149 0.70 18.90 -29.55
N ALA A 150 1.61 19.65 -28.92
CA ALA A 150 2.65 19.07 -28.08
C ALA A 150 2.08 18.36 -26.84
N TYR A 151 0.74 18.26 -26.72
CA TYR A 151 0.06 17.34 -25.83
C TYR A 151 0.31 15.91 -26.32
N ILE A 152 1.52 15.43 -26.06
CA ILE A 152 1.69 14.08 -25.58
C ILE A 152 0.79 14.03 -24.34
N PRO A 153 -0.31 13.26 -24.28
CA PRO A 153 -0.88 12.94 -22.99
C PRO A 153 0.30 12.39 -22.19
N THR A 154 0.76 13.14 -21.19
CA THR A 154 1.83 12.73 -20.29
C THR A 154 1.63 11.25 -20.06
N PRO A 155 2.58 10.37 -20.43
CA PRO A 155 2.30 8.95 -20.55
C PRO A 155 1.86 8.41 -19.20
N ASP A 156 0.55 8.41 -18.98
CA ASP A 156 -0.12 7.71 -17.90
C ASP A 156 -0.82 6.47 -18.47
N ALA A 157 -0.28 5.95 -19.58
CA ALA A 157 -0.82 4.82 -20.31
C ALA A 157 0.02 3.53 -20.23
N ILE A 158 1.29 3.56 -19.74
CA ILE A 158 2.16 2.36 -19.74
C ILE A 158 2.99 2.19 -18.45
N ALA A 159 2.36 2.28 -17.28
CA ALA A 159 2.97 1.79 -16.03
C ALA A 159 1.89 1.26 -15.07
N ARG A 160 1.23 0.17 -15.47
CA ARG A 160 -0.05 -0.23 -14.90
C ARG A 160 -0.02 -1.05 -13.62
N PHE A 161 1.13 -1.51 -13.12
CA PHE A 161 1.13 -2.29 -11.88
C PHE A 161 2.29 -1.98 -10.92
N THR A 162 3.55 -2.04 -11.34
CA THR A 162 4.70 -1.54 -10.56
C THR A 162 5.91 -1.24 -11.48
N ASN A 163 6.71 -0.22 -11.16
CA ASN A 163 7.95 0.16 -11.85
C ASN A 163 9.17 -0.33 -11.05
N GLY A 164 9.24 -1.64 -10.84
CA GLY A 164 10.28 -2.29 -10.04
C GLY A 164 10.03 -2.27 -8.54
N GLU A 165 11.07 -2.59 -7.77
CA GLU A 165 11.03 -2.68 -6.31
C GLU A 165 11.83 -1.57 -5.62
N GLN A 166 11.44 -1.27 -4.40
CA GLN A 166 12.17 -0.43 -3.46
C GLN A 166 12.33 -1.19 -2.16
N ILE A 167 13.57 -1.54 -1.82
CA ILE A 167 13.88 -2.17 -0.53
C ILE A 167 14.05 -1.06 0.53
N ILE A 168 13.39 -1.25 1.67
CA ILE A 168 13.55 -0.41 2.87
C ILE A 168 14.22 -1.25 3.96
N THR A 169 15.44 -0.87 4.32
CA THR A 169 16.27 -1.56 5.32
C THR A 169 16.35 -0.84 6.67
N SER A 170 15.94 0.43 6.73
CA SER A 170 15.89 1.25 7.94
C SER A 170 14.62 2.09 7.98
N SER A 171 14.17 2.47 9.16
CA SER A 171 12.95 3.28 9.31
C SER A 171 13.01 4.56 8.47
N SER A 172 11.97 4.80 7.68
CA SER A 172 11.91 5.89 6.70
C SER A 172 10.47 6.23 6.34
N THR A 173 10.26 7.25 5.51
CA THR A 173 8.95 7.57 4.95
C THR A 173 8.93 7.25 3.46
N ILE A 174 7.82 6.73 2.96
CA ILE A 174 7.61 6.51 1.52
C ILE A 174 7.46 7.88 0.85
N THR A 175 8.33 8.15 -0.12
CA THR A 175 8.38 9.43 -0.85
C THR A 175 7.93 9.27 -2.30
N GLY A 176 7.75 10.39 -3.02
CA GLY A 176 7.29 10.39 -4.41
C GLY A 176 8.10 9.50 -5.36
N GLY A 177 9.41 9.38 -5.16
CA GLY A 177 10.29 8.51 -5.95
C GLY A 177 10.06 7.01 -5.73
N MET A 178 9.30 6.64 -4.69
CA MET A 178 8.92 5.27 -4.37
C MET A 178 7.50 4.93 -4.84
N PHE A 179 6.73 5.92 -5.30
CA PHE A 179 5.38 5.68 -5.79
C PHE A 179 5.43 4.78 -7.02
N ARG A 180 4.40 3.94 -7.17
CA ARG A 180 4.31 2.91 -8.22
C ARG A 180 5.41 1.83 -8.13
N LYS A 181 6.15 1.68 -7.03
CA LYS A 181 7.07 0.54 -6.82
C LYS A 181 6.48 -0.48 -5.86
N LEU A 182 6.93 -1.73 -5.96
CA LEU A 182 6.74 -2.69 -4.87
C LEU A 182 7.65 -2.29 -3.72
N ILE A 183 7.08 -1.95 -2.57
CA ILE A 183 7.85 -1.65 -1.37
C ILE A 183 8.16 -2.97 -0.65
N VAL A 184 9.43 -3.29 -0.50
CA VAL A 184 9.89 -4.52 0.17
C VAL A 184 10.55 -4.12 1.50
N LEU A 185 9.98 -4.54 2.61
CA LEU A 185 10.49 -4.24 3.94
C LEU A 185 11.46 -5.34 4.37
N GLN A 186 12.72 -4.97 4.59
CA GLN A 186 13.82 -5.85 5.01
C GLN A 186 14.65 -5.14 6.08
N GLY A 187 14.02 -4.85 7.23
CA GLY A 187 14.63 -4.11 8.32
C GLY A 187 15.93 -4.75 8.79
N ALA A 188 17.01 -3.98 8.88
CA ALA A 188 18.31 -4.41 9.41
C ALA A 188 18.33 -4.48 10.95
N SER A 189 17.28 -4.00 11.61
CA SER A 189 17.07 -4.03 13.06
C SER A 189 15.76 -4.76 13.38
N ALA A 190 15.60 -5.20 14.64
CA ALA A 190 14.35 -5.78 15.14
C ALA A 190 13.15 -4.82 15.02
N ILE A 191 13.41 -3.52 14.90
CA ILE A 191 12.43 -2.44 14.79
C ILE A 191 12.48 -1.86 13.38
N LEU A 192 11.32 -1.72 12.73
CA LEU A 192 11.17 -1.03 11.45
C LEU A 192 9.86 -0.23 11.42
N THR A 193 9.97 1.08 11.18
CA THR A 193 8.83 1.98 11.05
C THR A 193 8.86 2.66 9.69
N VAL A 194 7.76 2.54 8.95
CA VAL A 194 7.60 3.10 7.61
C VAL A 194 6.45 4.12 7.64
N GLY A 195 6.78 5.39 7.45
CA GLY A 195 5.80 6.44 7.26
C GLY A 195 5.10 6.29 5.91
N LEU A 196 3.78 6.21 5.92
CA LEU A 196 2.97 6.36 4.72
C LEU A 196 2.91 7.85 4.35
N PRO A 197 2.83 8.20 3.05
CA PRO A 197 2.59 9.58 2.66
C PRO A 197 1.18 10.01 3.08
N SER A 198 0.87 11.31 2.97
CA SER A 198 -0.51 11.75 3.10
C SER A 198 -1.36 11.12 1.99
N ALA A 199 -2.53 10.59 2.35
CA ALA A 199 -3.48 9.99 1.42
C ALA A 199 -3.91 10.99 0.34
N ALA A 200 -4.07 12.27 0.70
CA ALA A 200 -4.39 13.36 -0.24
C ALA A 200 -3.26 13.64 -1.24
N ALA A 201 -2.00 13.43 -0.84
CA ALA A 201 -0.83 13.68 -1.68
C ALA A 201 -0.41 12.45 -2.50
N TYR A 202 -0.99 11.28 -2.24
CA TYR A 202 -0.69 10.06 -2.99
C TYR A 202 -1.48 10.04 -4.32
N PRO A 203 -0.87 9.64 -5.45
CA PRO A 203 -1.53 9.64 -6.74
C PRO A 203 -2.81 8.77 -6.74
N GLN A 204 -3.88 9.29 -7.33
CA GLN A 204 -5.09 8.50 -7.58
C GLN A 204 -4.80 7.37 -8.59
N ASN A 205 -5.60 6.30 -8.53
CA ASN A 205 -5.49 5.12 -9.40
C ASN A 205 -4.14 4.36 -9.32
N VAL A 206 -3.35 4.59 -8.27
CA VAL A 206 -2.13 3.84 -7.99
C VAL A 206 -2.34 3.01 -6.73
N ILE A 207 -2.00 1.73 -6.79
CA ILE A 207 -1.96 0.86 -5.60
C ILE A 207 -0.60 1.03 -4.94
N LEU A 208 -0.59 1.27 -3.63
CA LEU A 208 0.60 1.16 -2.81
C LEU A 208 0.74 -0.30 -2.36
N ALA A 209 1.69 -1.02 -2.96
CA ALA A 209 1.97 -2.41 -2.64
C ALA A 209 3.16 -2.51 -1.68
N ILE A 210 2.95 -3.13 -0.52
CA ILE A 210 3.99 -3.31 0.51
C ILE A 210 4.05 -4.79 0.88
N THR A 211 5.25 -5.36 0.89
CA THR A 211 5.54 -6.70 1.38
C THR A 211 6.57 -6.63 2.49
N SER A 212 6.29 -7.27 3.62
CA SER A 212 7.21 -7.42 4.74
C SER A 212 7.83 -8.80 4.67
N ASN A 213 8.87 -8.94 3.85
CA ASN A 213 9.49 -10.24 3.57
C ASN A 213 11.02 -10.11 3.59
N GLY A 214 11.63 -10.71 4.61
CA GLY A 214 13.08 -10.68 4.85
C GLY A 214 13.46 -9.72 5.98
N GLY A 215 14.75 -9.42 6.08
CA GLY A 215 15.29 -8.65 7.21
C GLY A 215 15.22 -9.40 8.54
N VAL A 216 15.48 -8.66 9.63
CA VAL A 216 15.46 -9.15 11.00
C VAL A 216 14.41 -8.47 11.87
N HIS A 217 13.62 -7.55 11.30
CA HIS A 217 12.53 -6.88 12.02
C HIS A 217 11.48 -7.90 12.49
N ARG A 218 10.97 -7.73 13.71
CA ARG A 218 9.95 -8.62 14.27
C ARG A 218 8.58 -8.31 13.66
N GLN A 219 8.23 -7.03 13.63
CA GLN A 219 7.06 -6.48 12.97
C GLN A 219 7.42 -5.11 12.38
N ALA A 220 6.91 -4.82 11.18
CA ALA A 220 7.02 -3.50 10.58
C ALA A 220 5.79 -2.66 10.95
N THR A 221 6.02 -1.41 11.36
CA THR A 221 4.96 -0.45 11.67
C THR A 221 4.75 0.46 10.47
N LEU A 222 3.56 0.45 9.89
CA LEU A 222 3.12 1.45 8.92
C LEU A 222 2.46 2.60 9.67
N THR A 223 3.04 3.79 9.63
CA THR A 223 2.50 4.98 10.32
C THR A 223 1.85 5.91 9.32
N CYS A 224 0.58 6.24 9.53
CA CYS A 224 -0.14 7.20 8.68
C CYS A 224 0.37 8.63 8.91
N ALA A 225 0.34 9.46 7.86
CA ALA A 225 0.73 10.87 7.96
C ALA A 225 -0.36 11.70 8.63
N GLY A 226 0.01 12.54 9.60
CA GLY A 226 -0.90 13.47 10.25
C GLY A 226 -2.11 12.76 10.88
N SER A 227 -3.32 13.15 10.46
CA SER A 227 -4.59 12.56 10.92
C SER A 227 -5.11 11.42 10.05
N ASP A 228 -4.37 10.99 9.03
CA ASP A 228 -4.79 9.89 8.17
C ASP A 228 -4.87 8.59 8.97
N THR A 229 -5.76 7.69 8.56
CA THR A 229 -5.92 6.37 9.19
C THR A 229 -6.09 5.27 8.15
N ILE A 230 -5.81 4.01 8.52
CA ILE A 230 -6.12 2.82 7.73
C ILE A 230 -7.41 2.20 8.28
N ALA A 231 -8.42 2.01 7.43
CA ALA A 231 -9.65 1.31 7.82
C ALA A 231 -9.50 -0.21 7.68
N PHE A 232 -9.71 -0.96 8.77
CA PHE A 232 -9.67 -2.42 8.82
C PHE A 232 -10.48 -2.99 9.99
N ASN A 233 -11.20 -4.10 9.78
CA ASN A 233 -12.04 -4.75 10.80
C ASN A 233 -12.99 -3.78 11.52
N ASN A 234 -13.73 -2.97 10.76
CA ASN A 234 -14.66 -1.95 11.28
C ASN A 234 -14.03 -0.95 12.27
N THR A 235 -12.70 -0.78 12.19
CA THR A 235 -11.91 0.12 13.05
C THR A 235 -10.97 0.94 12.17
N THR A 236 -10.58 2.12 12.65
CA THR A 236 -9.56 2.96 12.01
C THR A 236 -8.26 2.92 12.81
N TRP A 237 -7.15 2.81 12.10
CA TRP A 237 -5.83 2.59 12.68
C TRP A 237 -4.87 3.72 12.27
N PRO A 238 -4.31 4.51 13.19
CA PRO A 238 -3.29 5.50 12.87
C PRO A 238 -1.93 4.84 12.55
N SER A 239 -1.78 3.58 12.96
CA SER A 239 -0.65 2.73 12.59
C SER A 239 -1.11 1.29 12.41
N PHE A 240 -0.53 0.60 11.44
CA PHE A 240 -0.86 -0.77 11.09
C PHE A 240 0.40 -1.64 11.11
N TYR A 241 0.29 -2.90 11.53
CA TYR A 241 1.45 -3.72 11.85
C TYR A 241 1.52 -4.94 10.94
N LEU A 242 2.62 -5.08 10.22
CA LEU A 242 2.91 -6.22 9.34
C LEU A 242 3.91 -7.15 10.04
N GLY A 243 3.58 -8.44 10.10
CA GLY A 243 4.53 -9.50 10.47
C GLY A 243 5.49 -9.84 9.33
N GLN A 244 6.33 -10.83 9.56
CA GLN A 244 7.13 -11.46 8.52
C GLN A 244 6.22 -12.23 7.54
N ASN A 245 6.50 -12.10 6.24
CA ASN A 245 5.72 -12.61 5.11
C ASN A 245 4.32 -12.01 4.88
N ASP A 246 4.00 -10.89 5.55
CA ASP A 246 2.74 -10.17 5.30
C ASP A 246 2.85 -9.28 4.05
N GLN A 247 1.75 -9.18 3.31
CA GLN A 247 1.57 -8.31 2.16
C GLN A 247 0.33 -7.46 2.34
N ILE A 248 0.40 -6.18 2.00
CA ILE A 248 -0.72 -5.25 2.06
C ILE A 248 -0.76 -4.37 0.81
N LEU A 249 -1.95 -4.21 0.26
CA LEU A 249 -2.24 -3.32 -0.85
C LEU A 249 -3.15 -2.21 -0.35
N LEU A 250 -2.70 -0.97 -0.50
CA LEU A 250 -3.39 0.23 -0.03
C LEU A 250 -3.77 1.15 -1.19
N ILE A 251 -4.91 1.82 -1.07
CA ILE A 251 -5.29 2.97 -1.91
C ILE A 251 -5.77 4.11 -1.02
N PRO A 252 -5.65 5.39 -1.43
CA PRO A 252 -6.31 6.49 -0.75
C PRO A 252 -7.83 6.25 -0.69
N ASN A 253 -8.45 6.63 0.42
CA ASN A 253 -9.91 6.61 0.53
C ASN A 253 -10.53 7.74 -0.32
N ALA A 254 -11.84 7.65 -0.60
CA ALA A 254 -12.53 8.63 -1.44
C ALA A 254 -12.51 10.06 -0.85
N ALA A 255 -12.37 10.19 0.47
CA ALA A 255 -12.32 11.46 1.17
C ALA A 255 -10.89 12.08 1.23
N GLY A 256 -9.87 11.38 0.74
CA GLY A 256 -8.47 11.83 0.78
C GLY A 256 -7.85 11.93 2.17
N ASN A 257 -8.50 11.41 3.22
CA ASN A 257 -8.10 11.56 4.63
C ASN A 257 -7.74 10.21 5.29
N GLY A 258 -7.29 9.25 4.50
CA GLY A 258 -6.94 7.93 4.97
C GLY A 258 -6.76 6.91 3.86
N TRP A 259 -6.51 5.68 4.26
CA TRP A 259 -6.15 4.57 3.41
C TRP A 259 -7.18 3.46 3.53
N ARG A 260 -7.50 2.83 2.39
CA ARG A 260 -8.31 1.61 2.32
C ARG A 260 -7.41 0.44 1.98
N ILE A 261 -7.59 -0.65 2.72
CA ILE A 261 -6.97 -1.94 2.39
C ILE A 261 -7.76 -2.58 1.25
N VAL A 262 -7.09 -2.82 0.12
CA VAL A 262 -7.62 -3.59 -1.01
C VAL A 262 -7.36 -5.08 -0.78
N HIS A 263 -6.19 -5.41 -0.26
CA HIS A 263 -5.79 -6.76 0.07
C HIS A 263 -4.83 -6.75 1.27
N TYR A 264 -4.95 -7.75 2.13
CA TYR A 264 -4.00 -7.97 3.23
C TYR A 264 -3.88 -9.48 3.47
N SER A 265 -2.69 -10.04 3.25
CA SER A 265 -2.44 -11.49 3.42
C SER A 265 -2.28 -11.90 4.89
N GLY A 266 -1.98 -10.95 5.78
CA GLY A 266 -1.81 -11.20 7.21
C GLY A 266 -3.11 -11.14 8.03
N SER A 267 -4.29 -11.23 7.40
CA SER A 267 -5.58 -11.13 8.09
C SER A 267 -5.76 -12.21 9.15
N ASP A 268 -5.39 -13.45 8.81
CA ASP A 268 -5.46 -14.59 9.73
C ASP A 268 -4.47 -14.42 10.88
N ARG A 269 -3.25 -13.96 10.60
CA ARG A 269 -2.25 -13.63 11.63
C ARG A 269 -2.78 -12.56 12.58
N PHE A 270 -3.31 -11.46 12.03
CA PHE A 270 -3.86 -10.36 12.82
C PHE A 270 -4.96 -10.81 13.78
N ASN A 271 -5.84 -11.71 13.33
CA ASN A 271 -6.92 -12.26 14.15
C ASN A 271 -6.44 -13.29 15.17
N ARG A 272 -5.23 -13.86 14.98
CA ARG A 272 -4.63 -14.87 15.85
C ARG A 272 -3.56 -14.32 16.78
N ILE A 273 -3.31 -13.01 16.80
CA ILE A 273 -2.36 -12.42 17.77
C ILE A 273 -2.78 -12.85 19.18
N GLY A 274 -1.81 -13.36 19.95
CA GLY A 274 -2.01 -13.82 21.32
C GLY A 274 -2.55 -15.25 21.46
N THR A 275 -2.89 -15.95 20.37
CA THR A 275 -3.31 -17.36 20.47
C THR A 275 -2.13 -18.29 20.71
N VAL A 276 -2.35 -19.35 21.48
CA VAL A 276 -1.35 -20.38 21.77
C VAL A 276 -1.48 -21.53 20.77
N ASP A 277 -0.38 -21.84 20.10
CA ASP A 277 -0.16 -23.03 19.27
C ASP A 277 0.88 -23.95 19.93
N PHE A 278 0.89 -25.23 19.54
CA PHE A 278 1.88 -26.21 20.00
C PHE A 278 2.60 -26.81 18.80
N GLY A 279 3.93 -26.85 18.84
CA GLY A 279 4.72 -27.37 17.72
C GLY A 279 6.15 -27.72 18.08
N TYR A 280 6.87 -28.31 17.13
CA TYR A 280 8.29 -28.66 17.29
C TYR A 280 9.23 -27.52 16.89
N LEU A 281 8.76 -26.58 16.07
CA LEU A 281 9.55 -25.46 15.54
C LEU A 281 8.77 -24.15 15.64
N LYS A 282 9.51 -23.08 15.93
CA LYS A 282 9.00 -21.72 15.98
C LYS A 282 8.83 -21.17 14.55
N GLY A 283 7.63 -20.73 14.21
CA GLY A 283 7.36 -19.99 12.98
C GLY A 283 7.87 -18.54 12.99
N PRO A 284 7.82 -17.83 11.84
CA PRO A 284 8.36 -16.48 11.69
C PRO A 284 7.62 -15.41 12.53
N ASN A 285 6.34 -15.63 12.80
CA ASN A 285 5.47 -14.72 13.57
C ASN A 285 5.00 -15.35 14.89
N GLN A 286 5.87 -16.13 15.52
CA GLN A 286 5.54 -16.85 16.76
C GLN A 286 6.59 -16.56 17.82
N PHE A 287 6.19 -16.50 19.08
CA PHE A 287 7.07 -16.36 20.23
C PHE A 287 7.12 -17.67 21.01
N ILE A 288 8.31 -18.10 21.45
CA ILE A 288 8.44 -19.28 22.31
C ILE A 288 8.14 -18.84 23.74
N ALA A 289 6.99 -19.24 24.25
CA ALA A 289 6.42 -18.83 25.53
C ALA A 289 7.07 -19.55 26.72
N THR A 290 8.40 -19.53 26.80
CA THR A 290 9.17 -20.24 27.85
C THR A 290 10.15 -19.35 28.61
N THR A 291 10.28 -18.08 28.22
CA THR A 291 11.20 -17.13 28.85
C THR A 291 10.47 -16.22 29.82
N ASP A 292 11.18 -15.85 30.89
CA ASP A 292 10.75 -14.82 31.83
C ASP A 292 11.34 -13.43 31.52
N THR A 293 11.98 -13.29 30.36
CA THR A 293 12.62 -12.05 29.96
C THR A 293 11.58 -11.09 29.37
N PRO A 294 11.44 -9.87 29.91
CA PRO A 294 10.60 -8.86 29.30
C PRO A 294 11.05 -8.53 27.87
N VAL A 295 10.08 -8.27 27.00
CA VAL A 295 10.31 -7.88 25.61
C VAL A 295 9.98 -6.41 25.39
N LEU A 296 10.61 -5.79 24.40
CA LEU A 296 10.38 -4.38 24.08
C LEU A 296 9.06 -4.18 23.33
N ARG A 297 8.25 -3.21 23.75
CA ARG A 297 7.01 -2.81 23.07
C ARG A 297 7.30 -2.34 21.64
N THR A 298 8.46 -1.73 21.40
CA THR A 298 8.89 -1.25 20.09
C THR A 298 9.32 -2.36 19.13
N GLU A 299 9.74 -3.52 19.65
CA GLU A 299 10.03 -4.70 18.82
C GLU A 299 8.75 -5.47 18.48
N TYR A 300 7.75 -5.49 19.37
CA TYR A 300 6.47 -6.18 19.15
C TYR A 300 5.28 -5.20 19.23
N PRO A 301 5.24 -4.15 18.39
CA PRO A 301 4.24 -3.09 18.50
C PRO A 301 2.82 -3.58 18.23
N GLY A 302 2.64 -4.54 17.33
CA GLY A 302 1.33 -5.14 17.04
C GLY A 302 0.82 -5.99 18.20
N VAL A 303 1.71 -6.72 18.87
CA VAL A 303 1.38 -7.47 20.10
C VAL A 303 1.00 -6.52 21.20
N TRP A 304 1.79 -5.48 21.44
CA TRP A 304 1.50 -4.53 22.50
C TRP A 304 0.16 -3.82 22.28
N ALA A 305 -0.15 -3.42 21.04
CA ALA A 305 -1.46 -2.87 20.69
C ALA A 305 -2.60 -3.89 20.93
N TRP A 306 -2.37 -5.18 20.69
CA TRP A 306 -3.31 -6.24 21.05
C TRP A 306 -3.43 -6.43 22.57
N VAL A 307 -2.34 -6.42 23.33
CA VAL A 307 -2.33 -6.52 24.80
C VAL A 307 -3.12 -5.36 25.42
N GLN A 308 -3.01 -4.14 24.88
CA GLN A 308 -3.83 -3.01 25.35
C GLN A 308 -5.33 -3.26 25.13
N ARG A 309 -5.72 -3.85 24.00
CA ARG A 309 -7.12 -4.24 23.76
C ARG A 309 -7.56 -5.38 24.68
N LEU A 310 -6.68 -6.34 24.95
CA LEU A 310 -6.92 -7.40 25.93
C LEU A 310 -7.15 -6.80 27.33
N ALA A 311 -6.32 -5.86 27.76
CA ALA A 311 -6.48 -5.17 29.05
C ALA A 311 -7.82 -4.42 29.14
N ALA A 312 -8.30 -3.84 28.03
CA ALA A 312 -9.60 -3.19 28.00
C ALA A 312 -10.78 -4.19 28.08
N ALA A 313 -10.67 -5.34 27.42
CA ALA A 313 -11.73 -6.35 27.35
C ALA A 313 -11.74 -7.31 28.55
N GLN A 314 -10.57 -7.63 29.09
CA GLN A 314 -10.30 -8.60 30.15
C GLN A 314 -9.20 -8.04 31.07
N PRO A 315 -9.48 -7.03 31.93
CA PRO A 315 -8.45 -6.34 32.71
C PRO A 315 -7.60 -7.26 33.57
N ALA A 316 -8.18 -8.33 34.13
CA ALA A 316 -7.45 -9.29 34.96
C ALA A 316 -6.46 -10.17 34.17
N ALA A 317 -6.53 -10.21 32.84
CA ALA A 317 -5.62 -10.99 32.00
C ALA A 317 -4.27 -10.29 31.75
N VAL A 318 -4.18 -9.00 32.06
CA VAL A 318 -2.99 -8.17 31.91
C VAL A 318 -2.66 -7.51 33.25
N VAL A 319 -1.56 -7.91 33.86
CA VAL A 319 -1.22 -7.55 35.24
C VAL A 319 0.12 -6.83 35.33
N ASP A 320 0.40 -6.20 36.47
CA ASP A 320 1.73 -5.64 36.73
C ASP A 320 2.81 -6.72 36.83
N ASN A 321 4.08 -6.32 36.76
CA ASN A 321 5.18 -7.28 36.78
C ASN A 321 5.26 -8.08 38.09
N ALA A 322 4.87 -7.50 39.22
CA ALA A 322 4.88 -8.19 40.52
C ALA A 322 3.86 -9.34 40.54
N THR A 323 2.64 -9.08 40.07
CA THR A 323 1.57 -10.07 39.95
C THR A 323 1.89 -11.10 38.87
N TRP A 324 2.51 -10.67 37.76
CA TRP A 324 2.94 -11.57 36.69
C TRP A 324 3.95 -12.61 37.18
N LEU A 325 4.87 -12.24 38.08
CA LEU A 325 5.83 -13.20 38.66
C LEU A 325 5.16 -14.29 39.49
N LEU A 326 4.01 -14.00 40.10
CA LEU A 326 3.19 -14.95 40.84
C LEU A 326 2.31 -15.80 39.92
N ASN A 327 1.87 -15.23 38.80
CA ASN A 327 1.09 -15.92 37.80
C ASN A 327 1.58 -15.61 36.37
N LYS A 328 2.57 -16.39 35.94
CA LYS A 328 3.21 -16.23 34.64
C LYS A 328 2.35 -16.70 33.47
N GLY A 329 1.17 -17.27 33.69
CA GLY A 329 0.22 -17.60 32.61
C GLY A 329 -0.49 -16.36 32.06
N LEU A 330 -0.43 -15.23 32.78
CA LEU A 330 -1.02 -13.95 32.38
C LEU A 330 -0.04 -13.12 31.53
N TRP A 331 -0.55 -12.06 30.91
CA TRP A 331 0.29 -11.04 30.27
C TRP A 331 0.77 -10.04 31.32
N GLY A 332 2.03 -9.62 31.23
CA GLY A 332 2.60 -8.63 32.15
C GLY A 332 2.81 -7.27 31.48
N THR A 333 2.57 -6.17 32.19
CA THR A 333 2.83 -4.81 31.69
C THR A 333 4.32 -4.43 31.68
N GLY A 334 5.20 -5.31 32.17
CA GLY A 334 6.65 -5.11 32.23
C GLY A 334 7.02 -4.00 33.22
N ASP A 335 7.98 -3.17 32.83
CA ASP A 335 8.40 -1.94 33.54
C ASP A 335 7.34 -0.83 33.56
N GLY A 336 6.16 -1.04 32.96
CA GLY A 336 5.11 -0.04 32.84
C GLY A 336 5.33 0.98 31.72
N SER A 337 6.50 1.00 31.07
CA SER A 337 6.89 2.03 30.10
C SER A 337 7.30 1.45 28.75
N THR A 338 8.40 0.71 28.69
CA THR A 338 9.06 0.32 27.43
C THR A 338 8.95 -1.18 27.13
N THR A 339 8.60 -1.99 28.13
CA THR A 339 8.58 -3.44 28.06
C THR A 339 7.20 -4.03 28.36
N PHE A 340 7.03 -5.32 28.07
CA PHE A 340 5.91 -6.14 28.51
C PHE A 340 6.36 -7.61 28.60
N ASN A 341 5.57 -8.47 29.24
CA ASN A 341 5.86 -9.89 29.36
C ASN A 341 4.82 -10.73 28.61
N PHE A 342 5.31 -11.67 27.80
CA PHE A 342 4.50 -12.79 27.33
C PHE A 342 4.17 -13.74 28.49
N PRO A 343 3.07 -14.48 28.41
CA PRO A 343 2.87 -15.66 29.25
C PRO A 343 4.04 -16.63 29.12
N ASN A 344 4.47 -17.20 30.25
CA ASN A 344 5.32 -18.37 30.30
C ASN A 344 4.44 -19.61 30.48
N LEU A 345 4.51 -20.55 29.55
CA LEU A 345 3.70 -21.77 29.50
C LEU A 345 4.54 -23.04 29.71
N SER A 346 5.81 -22.90 30.09
CA SER A 346 6.74 -24.01 30.31
C SER A 346 6.20 -25.01 31.32
N GLY A 347 6.15 -26.29 30.94
CA GLY A 347 5.77 -27.39 31.84
C GLY A 347 4.29 -27.39 32.28
N ARG A 348 3.42 -26.61 31.62
CA ARG A 348 2.02 -26.46 32.00
C ARG A 348 1.10 -27.12 30.97
N PHE A 349 -0.04 -27.64 31.44
CA PHE A 349 -1.08 -28.18 30.57
C PHE A 349 -2.19 -27.15 30.34
N PRO A 350 -2.74 -27.04 29.12
CA PRO A 350 -3.92 -26.22 28.89
C PRO A 350 -5.14 -26.90 29.49
N ARG A 351 -5.95 -26.11 30.21
CA ARG A 351 -7.29 -26.49 30.63
C ARG A 351 -8.25 -25.45 30.07
N TYR A 352 -9.25 -25.89 29.31
CA TYR A 352 -10.27 -24.98 28.80
C TYR A 352 -11.10 -24.45 29.97
N LEU A 353 -11.33 -23.14 29.95
CA LEU A 353 -12.17 -22.48 30.95
C LEU A 353 -13.61 -22.96 30.79
N ASP A 354 -14.31 -23.03 31.91
CA ASP A 354 -15.75 -23.31 31.96
C ASP A 354 -16.48 -22.03 32.37
N PRO A 355 -16.94 -21.19 31.43
CA PRO A 355 -17.61 -19.93 31.76
C PRO A 355 -18.87 -20.11 32.61
N SER A 356 -19.49 -21.30 32.59
CA SER A 356 -20.67 -21.59 33.41
C SER A 356 -20.32 -21.85 34.88
N GLY A 357 -19.07 -22.22 35.15
CA GLY A 357 -18.58 -22.65 36.47
C GLY A 357 -19.21 -23.92 37.01
N SER A 358 -19.98 -24.66 36.19
CA SER A 358 -20.74 -25.84 36.60
C SER A 358 -19.97 -27.16 36.52
N VAL A 359 -18.91 -27.19 35.72
CA VAL A 359 -18.02 -28.34 35.49
C VAL A 359 -16.69 -28.15 36.20
N ASP A 360 -16.09 -26.94 36.15
CA ASP A 360 -14.84 -26.61 36.84
C ASP A 360 -15.08 -25.80 38.13
N VAL A 361 -15.82 -26.43 39.05
CA VAL A 361 -16.18 -25.84 40.34
C VAL A 361 -14.94 -25.55 41.20
N ASP A 362 -13.89 -26.37 41.08
CA ASP A 362 -12.66 -26.23 41.88
C ASP A 362 -11.86 -24.99 41.47
N ARG A 363 -11.83 -24.64 40.16
CA ARG A 363 -11.25 -23.38 39.69
C ARG A 363 -12.00 -22.19 40.28
N SER A 364 -13.33 -22.22 40.18
CA SER A 364 -14.20 -21.16 40.71
C SER A 364 -14.06 -20.99 42.23
N ALA A 365 -14.01 -22.10 42.98
CA ALA A 365 -13.90 -22.11 44.44
C ALA A 365 -12.51 -21.68 44.95
N ALA A 366 -11.45 -21.90 44.17
CA ALA A 366 -10.09 -21.47 44.51
C ALA A 366 -9.87 -19.95 44.35
N GLY A 367 -10.92 -19.17 44.03
CA GLY A 367 -10.78 -17.74 43.72
C GLY A 367 -9.99 -17.48 42.43
N GLN A 368 -9.64 -18.54 41.70
CA GLN A 368 -9.06 -18.49 40.38
C GLN A 368 -10.23 -18.30 39.43
N SER A 369 -10.58 -17.04 39.17
CA SER A 369 -11.63 -16.69 38.22
C SER A 369 -11.47 -17.48 36.91
N ASN A 370 -12.57 -17.71 36.19
CA ASN A 370 -12.56 -18.23 34.81
C ASN A 370 -11.88 -17.23 33.86
N LEU A 371 -10.59 -17.05 34.09
CA LEU A 371 -9.74 -16.02 33.57
C LEU A 371 -8.69 -16.69 32.70
N THR A 372 -8.54 -16.18 31.49
CA THR A 372 -7.52 -16.66 30.56
C THR A 372 -6.14 -16.44 31.16
N GLY A 373 -5.30 -17.48 31.14
CA GLY A 373 -3.97 -17.45 31.74
C GLY A 373 -3.92 -17.70 33.26
N SER A 374 -5.06 -17.92 33.94
CA SER A 374 -5.04 -18.31 35.36
C SER A 374 -4.41 -19.70 35.59
N LEU A 375 -3.53 -19.79 36.58
CA LEU A 375 -2.83 -21.02 36.94
C LEU A 375 -3.55 -21.80 38.05
N GLN A 376 -3.42 -23.12 37.97
CA GLN A 376 -3.80 -24.09 38.99
C GLN A 376 -2.55 -24.87 39.37
N ASP A 377 -2.33 -25.04 40.68
CA ASP A 377 -1.32 -25.96 41.18
C ASP A 377 -1.78 -27.41 40.96
N ASP A 378 -0.85 -28.35 41.04
CA ASP A 378 -1.15 -29.77 40.91
C ASP A 378 -2.02 -30.24 42.08
N LEU A 379 -3.05 -31.03 41.75
CA LEU A 379 -3.96 -31.59 42.74
C LEU A 379 -4.38 -33.00 42.31
N PHE A 380 -4.38 -33.93 43.26
CA PHE A 380 -4.96 -35.26 43.09
C PHE A 380 -6.32 -35.34 43.78
N LYS A 381 -7.22 -36.16 43.23
CA LYS A 381 -8.56 -36.34 43.80
C LYS A 381 -8.46 -37.00 45.18
N SER A 382 -9.10 -36.37 46.18
CA SER A 382 -9.21 -36.92 47.53
C SER A 382 -9.84 -38.32 47.51
N HIS A 383 -9.19 -39.28 48.16
CA HIS A 383 -9.65 -40.67 48.29
C HIS A 383 -9.09 -41.30 49.57
N SER A 384 -9.68 -42.41 50.01
CA SER A 384 -9.25 -43.18 51.17
C SER A 384 -9.04 -44.65 50.79
N HIS A 385 -8.18 -45.33 51.56
CA HIS A 385 -7.97 -46.77 51.45
C HIS A 385 -8.65 -47.47 52.63
N MET A 386 -9.47 -48.48 52.34
CA MET A 386 -9.99 -49.38 53.37
C MET A 386 -9.02 -50.54 53.57
N TYR A 387 -8.68 -50.84 54.81
CA TYR A 387 -7.95 -52.05 55.17
C TYR A 387 -8.90 -52.97 55.96
N ASN A 388 -8.85 -54.28 55.68
CA ASN A 388 -9.63 -55.25 56.43
C ASN A 388 -8.96 -55.51 57.78
N ARG A 389 -9.63 -55.08 58.86
CA ARG A 389 -9.23 -55.38 60.24
C ARG A 389 -9.97 -56.65 60.70
N THR A 390 -9.24 -57.66 61.17
CA THR A 390 -9.86 -58.77 61.94
C THR A 390 -10.32 -58.19 63.29
N PRO A 391 -11.62 -58.23 63.65
CA PRO A 391 -12.13 -57.53 64.84
C PRO A 391 -11.58 -58.13 66.13
N GLY A 392 -10.70 -57.40 66.81
CA GLY A 392 -10.42 -57.55 68.24
C GLY A 392 -10.95 -56.32 68.97
N THR A 393 -12.08 -56.50 69.67
CA THR A 393 -12.71 -55.67 70.73
C THR A 393 -13.00 -54.18 70.44
N PRO A 394 -14.22 -53.66 70.73
CA PRO A 394 -14.59 -52.27 70.42
C PRO A 394 -13.89 -51.25 71.34
N GLY A 395 -13.32 -50.20 70.74
CA GLY A 395 -12.92 -48.98 71.44
C GLY A 395 -11.42 -48.78 71.62
N SER A 396 -10.67 -48.53 70.52
CA SER A 396 -9.53 -47.59 70.48
C SER A 396 -8.94 -47.58 69.06
N HIS A 397 -8.28 -46.47 68.71
CA HIS A 397 -7.65 -46.15 67.42
C HIS A 397 -6.82 -47.30 66.82
N GLY A 398 -6.80 -47.39 65.49
CA GLY A 398 -6.39 -48.54 64.68
C GLY A 398 -5.08 -49.25 65.07
N TRP A 399 -5.15 -50.58 65.13
CA TRP A 399 -4.02 -51.49 65.39
C TRP A 399 -3.74 -52.32 64.13
N ALA A 400 -2.48 -52.41 63.73
CA ALA A 400 -1.99 -53.44 62.80
C ALA A 400 -1.58 -54.67 63.62
N ILE A 401 -2.03 -55.86 63.23
CA ILE A 401 -1.62 -57.13 63.87
C ILE A 401 -0.58 -57.78 62.95
N SER A 402 0.69 -57.72 63.35
CA SER A 402 1.75 -58.62 62.86
C SER A 402 1.64 -59.94 63.64
N GLY A 403 1.74 -61.07 62.93
CA GLY A 403 1.54 -62.42 63.47
C GLY A 403 2.68 -62.94 64.34
N ASN A 404 3.23 -62.13 65.24
CA ASN A 404 4.17 -62.58 66.27
C ASN A 404 3.92 -61.81 67.58
N ASN A 405 3.92 -62.53 68.70
CA ASN A 405 3.39 -62.08 70.00
C ASN A 405 4.23 -61.03 70.75
N ASP A 406 4.88 -60.11 70.06
CA ASP A 406 5.56 -58.97 70.67
C ASP A 406 4.76 -57.70 70.38
N PHE A 407 4.22 -57.08 71.44
CA PHE A 407 3.51 -55.80 71.41
C PHE A 407 4.47 -54.61 71.22
N ASP A 408 5.40 -54.70 70.27
CA ASP A 408 6.08 -53.52 69.77
C ASP A 408 5.14 -52.84 68.77
N ASN A 409 4.75 -51.60 69.07
CA ASN A 409 4.01 -50.72 68.18
C ASN A 409 4.87 -50.43 66.93
N VAL A 410 4.88 -51.34 65.96
CA VAL A 410 5.48 -51.10 64.66
C VAL A 410 4.49 -50.25 63.87
N TYR A 411 4.71 -48.94 63.86
CA TYR A 411 4.05 -48.02 62.94
C TYR A 411 4.51 -48.32 61.51
N GLU A 412 3.89 -49.29 60.85
CA GLU A 412 4.13 -49.54 59.42
C GLU A 412 3.41 -48.47 58.60
N ALA A 413 4.10 -47.35 58.34
CA ALA A 413 3.66 -46.38 57.36
C ALA A 413 3.69 -47.02 55.96
N THR A 414 2.68 -46.75 55.13
CA THR A 414 2.76 -47.10 53.70
C THR A 414 3.98 -46.40 53.10
N SER A 415 4.76 -47.10 52.29
CA SER A 415 5.91 -46.50 51.61
C SER A 415 5.48 -45.41 50.65
N SER A 416 6.31 -44.37 50.48
CA SER A 416 6.13 -43.38 49.42
C SER A 416 6.12 -44.09 48.05
N THR A 417 5.11 -43.82 47.23
CA THR A 417 5.03 -44.31 45.85
C THR A 417 4.90 -43.13 44.90
N GLY A 418 5.39 -43.28 43.67
CA GLY A 418 5.41 -42.22 42.66
C GLY A 418 6.76 -41.51 42.54
N GLY A 419 6.73 -40.31 41.96
CA GLY A 419 7.90 -39.44 41.79
C GLY A 419 7.57 -37.99 42.16
N ASN A 420 8.44 -37.05 41.77
CA ASN A 420 8.31 -35.63 42.15
C ASN A 420 7.04 -34.93 41.63
N GLU A 421 6.34 -35.49 40.65
CA GLU A 421 5.17 -34.90 40.00
C GLU A 421 4.18 -36.00 39.61
N THR A 422 2.90 -35.79 39.91
CA THR A 422 1.81 -36.63 39.38
C THR A 422 1.49 -36.21 37.96
N ARG A 423 1.74 -37.07 36.97
CA ARG A 423 1.46 -36.79 35.56
C ARG A 423 0.99 -38.01 34.79
N GLY A 424 0.07 -37.80 33.86
CA GLY A 424 -0.28 -38.78 32.83
C GLY A 424 0.81 -38.89 31.75
N LYS A 425 0.68 -39.88 30.86
CA LYS A 425 1.50 -39.95 29.64
C LYS A 425 1.29 -38.67 28.82
N ASN A 426 2.38 -38.00 28.46
CA ASN A 426 2.36 -36.77 27.67
C ASN A 426 3.56 -36.73 26.72
N VAL A 427 3.51 -35.80 25.76
CA VAL A 427 4.60 -35.49 24.82
C VAL A 427 4.88 -34.00 24.89
N GLY A 428 6.16 -33.64 24.89
CA GLY A 428 6.58 -32.23 24.91
C GLY A 428 6.43 -31.56 23.55
N ALA A 429 5.88 -30.36 23.55
CA ALA A 429 5.84 -29.46 22.41
C ALA A 429 6.20 -28.04 22.87
N LEU A 430 6.75 -27.22 21.97
CA LEU A 430 6.98 -25.81 22.25
C LEU A 430 5.63 -25.08 22.38
N PRO A 431 5.42 -24.30 23.45
CA PRO A 431 4.29 -23.39 23.52
C PRO A 431 4.62 -22.15 22.69
N LEU A 432 3.87 -21.93 21.62
CA LEU A 432 4.10 -20.87 20.64
C LEU A 432 2.97 -19.85 20.72
N ILE A 433 3.26 -18.56 20.86
CA ILE A 433 2.25 -17.50 20.83
C ILE A 433 2.37 -16.73 19.51
N ASN A 434 1.29 -16.68 18.73
CA ASN A 434 1.26 -15.94 17.46
C ASN A 434 1.32 -14.42 17.72
N TYR A 435 2.07 -13.68 16.89
CA TYR A 435 2.19 -12.22 17.00
C TYR A 435 2.03 -11.45 15.69
#